data_AF-A0A6V8PPQ5-F1
#
_entry.id   AF-A0A6V8PPQ5-F1
#
_cell.length_a   1.000
_cell.length_b   1.000
_cell.length_c   1.000
_cell.angle_alpha   90.00
_cell.angle_beta   90.00
_cell.angle_gamma   90.00
#
_symmetry.space_group_name_H-M   'P 1'
#
loop_
_entity.id
_entity.type
_entity.pdbx_description
1 polymer ?
#
loop_
_entity_poly.entity_id
_entity_poly.type
_entity_poly.pdbx_seq_one_letter_code
_entity_poly.pdbx_strand_id
1 'polypeptide(L)'
;MRTPKVKLEKESIVVKVGGSILDHEPYLESLATDIALLHSTGARLLVVHGGGPQISRMMKEKGKEINFVEGLRVTDEETMEIILASLLGWVNPTITCLLNKCGARAIGLSGVDGGLVRASRHKHIRGGPRSRPWLCGRRQGDR
;
A
#
# COMPACT_ATOMS: atom_id res chain seq x y z
N MET A 1 -21.21 -33.17 -13.61
CA MET A 1 -19.98 -32.77 -12.91
C MET A 1 -20.30 -31.55 -12.05
N ARG A 2 -20.46 -31.69 -10.72
CA ARG A 2 -20.71 -30.56 -9.83
C ARG A 2 -19.37 -29.86 -9.59
N THR A 3 -19.16 -28.67 -10.15
CA THR A 3 -18.06 -27.81 -9.74
C THR A 3 -18.20 -27.53 -8.24
N PRO A 4 -17.16 -27.77 -7.42
CA PRO A 4 -17.22 -27.40 -6.02
C PRO A 4 -17.45 -25.89 -5.93
N LYS A 5 -18.62 -25.49 -5.41
CA LYS A 5 -18.90 -24.09 -5.12
C LYS A 5 -18.11 -23.74 -3.86
N VAL A 6 -16.98 -23.07 -4.02
CA VAL A 6 -16.28 -22.45 -2.89
C VAL A 6 -17.23 -21.38 -2.34
N LYS A 7 -17.71 -21.56 -1.11
CA LYS A 7 -18.69 -20.69 -0.48
C LYS A 7 -17.94 -19.66 0.37
N LEU A 8 -17.53 -18.56 -0.25
CA LEU A 8 -16.82 -17.44 0.42
C LEU A 8 -17.76 -16.25 0.70
N GLU A 9 -19.07 -16.45 0.58
CA GLU A 9 -20.05 -15.40 0.76
C GLU A 9 -19.90 -14.75 2.14
N LYS A 10 -19.65 -13.43 2.15
CA LYS A 10 -19.41 -12.60 3.35
C LYS A 10 -18.10 -12.88 4.12
N GLU A 11 -17.26 -13.80 3.66
CA GLU A 11 -15.93 -13.98 4.22
C GLU A 11 -15.05 -12.74 3.95
N SER A 12 -14.32 -12.29 4.96
CA SER A 12 -13.43 -11.13 4.84
C SER A 12 -12.03 -11.59 4.49
N ILE A 13 -11.53 -11.20 3.31
CA ILE A 13 -10.23 -11.61 2.80
C ILE A 13 -9.36 -10.37 2.58
N VAL A 14 -8.19 -10.37 3.21
CA VAL A 14 -7.18 -9.32 3.01
C VAL A 14 -6.09 -9.85 2.09
N VAL A 15 -5.90 -9.18 0.94
CA VAL A 15 -4.90 -9.54 -0.05
C VAL A 15 -3.74 -8.54 0.02
N LYS A 16 -2.56 -8.99 0.43
CA LYS A 16 -1.35 -8.14 0.41
C LYS A 16 -0.62 -8.27 -0.92
N VAL A 17 -0.69 -7.22 -1.74
CA VAL A 17 0.03 -7.13 -3.01
C VAL A 17 1.45 -6.66 -2.77
N GLY A 18 2.42 -7.48 -3.18
CA GLY A 18 3.85 -7.16 -3.16
C GLY A 18 4.22 -6.13 -4.23
N GLY A 19 5.21 -5.28 -3.94
CA GLY A 19 5.63 -4.24 -4.88
C GLY A 19 6.35 -4.75 -6.13
N SER A 20 6.91 -5.97 -6.09
CA SER A 20 7.57 -6.60 -7.25
C SER A 20 6.61 -6.94 -8.38
N ILE A 21 5.35 -7.24 -8.06
CA ILE A 21 4.31 -7.58 -9.06
C ILE A 21 3.97 -6.36 -9.92
N LEU A 22 4.10 -5.15 -9.38
CA LEU A 22 3.77 -3.90 -10.08
C LEU A 22 4.72 -3.57 -11.24
N ASP A 23 5.91 -4.19 -11.29
CA ASP A 23 6.86 -3.98 -12.39
C ASP A 23 6.59 -4.90 -13.60
N HIS A 24 5.65 -5.84 -13.48
CA HIS A 24 5.30 -6.80 -14.51
C HIS A 24 3.79 -6.75 -14.80
N GLU A 25 3.42 -5.98 -15.81
CA GLU A 25 2.02 -5.73 -16.21
C GLU A 25 1.18 -7.01 -16.36
N PRO A 26 1.67 -8.10 -17.00
CA PRO A 26 0.89 -9.34 -17.12
C PRO A 26 0.54 -9.98 -15.77
N TYR A 27 1.43 -9.88 -14.78
CA TYR A 27 1.16 -10.41 -13.44
C TYR A 27 0.15 -9.57 -12.69
N LEU A 28 0.18 -8.25 -12.90
CA LEU A 28 -0.78 -7.34 -12.27
C LEU A 28 -2.19 -7.51 -12.86
N GLU A 29 -2.30 -7.74 -14.17
CA GLU A 29 -3.58 -8.05 -14.83
C GLU A 29 -4.14 -9.41 -14.38
N SER A 30 -3.30 -10.45 -14.30
CA SER A 30 -3.72 -11.75 -13.77
C SER A 30 -4.22 -11.62 -12.34
N LEU A 31 -3.48 -10.91 -11.47
CA LEU A 31 -3.87 -10.69 -10.08
C LEU A 31 -5.19 -9.92 -9.98
N ALA A 32 -5.40 -8.89 -10.80
CA ALA A 32 -6.65 -8.14 -10.83
C ALA A 32 -7.82 -9.02 -11.26
N THR A 33 -7.61 -9.91 -12.23
CA THR A 33 -8.60 -10.89 -12.68
C THR A 33 -8.96 -11.86 -11.57
N ASP A 34 -7.98 -12.40 -10.85
CA ASP A 34 -8.21 -13.32 -9.73
C ASP A 34 -8.97 -12.64 -8.58
N ILE A 35 -8.62 -11.39 -8.25
CA ILE A 35 -9.33 -10.60 -7.24
C ILE A 35 -10.77 -10.33 -7.68
N ALA A 36 -11.02 -10.03 -8.95
CA ALA A 36 -12.37 -9.83 -9.48
C ALA A 36 -13.20 -11.13 -9.43
N LEU A 37 -12.59 -12.28 -9.74
CA LEU A 37 -13.22 -13.58 -9.60
C LEU A 37 -13.57 -13.87 -8.14
N LEU A 38 -12.65 -13.63 -7.19
CA LEU A 38 -12.95 -13.77 -5.76
C LEU A 38 -14.10 -12.85 -5.33
N HIS A 39 -14.11 -11.59 -5.78
CA HIS A 39 -15.20 -10.66 -5.49
C HIS A 39 -16.56 -11.17 -6.01
N SER A 40 -16.58 -11.83 -7.19
CA SER A 40 -17.80 -12.40 -7.77
C SER A 40 -18.41 -13.54 -6.93
N THR A 41 -17.64 -14.15 -6.02
CA THR A 41 -18.15 -15.17 -5.09
C THR A 41 -18.93 -14.61 -3.90
N GLY A 42 -18.96 -13.27 -3.75
CA GLY A 42 -19.57 -12.59 -2.59
C GLY A 42 -18.62 -12.38 -1.42
N ALA A 43 -17.32 -12.62 -1.60
CA ALA A 43 -16.29 -12.32 -0.60
C ALA A 43 -16.13 -10.80 -0.41
N ARG A 44 -15.84 -10.38 0.83
CA ARG A 44 -15.52 -8.99 1.19
C ARG A 44 -14.01 -8.80 1.13
N LEU A 45 -13.53 -8.16 0.07
CA LEU A 45 -12.10 -8.03 -0.18
C LEU A 45 -11.54 -6.69 0.32
N LEU A 46 -10.37 -6.76 0.95
CA LEU A 46 -9.50 -5.62 1.21
C LEU A 46 -8.15 -5.86 0.55
N VAL A 47 -7.79 -5.05 -0.43
CA VAL A 47 -6.49 -5.13 -1.11
C VAL A 47 -5.55 -4.11 -0.48
N VAL A 48 -4.45 -4.59 0.09
CA VAL A 48 -3.39 -3.76 0.68
C VAL A 48 -2.17 -3.86 -0.21
N HIS A 49 -1.55 -2.75 -0.58
CA HIS A 49 -0.35 -2.76 -1.41
C HIS A 49 0.83 -2.08 -0.72
N GLY A 50 2.03 -2.41 -1.18
CA GLY A 50 3.23 -1.60 -0.92
C GLY A 50 3.64 -0.88 -2.20
N GLY A 51 4.91 -0.56 -2.31
CA GLY A 51 5.50 -0.04 -3.54
C GLY A 51 7.01 0.15 -3.41
N GLY A 52 7.68 -0.74 -2.67
CA GLY A 52 9.10 -0.61 -2.34
C GLY A 52 10.00 -0.37 -3.56
N PRO A 53 9.90 -1.19 -4.62
CA PRO A 53 10.66 -0.97 -5.87
C PRO A 53 10.33 0.36 -6.54
N GLN A 54 9.07 0.76 -6.57
CA GLN A 54 8.57 1.99 -7.19
C GLN A 54 9.11 3.24 -6.48
N ILE A 55 9.06 3.24 -5.15
CA ILE A 55 9.66 4.28 -4.30
C ILE A 55 11.16 4.36 -4.57
N SER A 56 11.86 3.21 -4.56
CA SER A 56 13.29 3.17 -4.82
C SER A 56 13.66 3.71 -6.21
N ARG A 57 12.85 3.45 -7.23
CA ARG A 57 13.03 4.01 -8.58
C ARG A 57 12.95 5.55 -8.55
N MET A 58 11.89 6.10 -7.98
CA MET A 58 11.70 7.56 -7.90
C MET A 58 12.77 8.25 -7.03
N MET A 59 13.25 7.60 -5.96
CA MET A 59 14.37 8.11 -5.17
C MET A 59 15.65 8.19 -5.99
N LYS A 60 15.97 7.15 -6.77
CA LYS A 60 17.15 7.13 -7.66
C LYS A 60 17.07 8.21 -8.73
N GLU A 61 15.91 8.39 -9.35
CA GLU A 61 15.68 9.45 -10.36
C GLU A 61 15.92 10.86 -9.81
N LYS A 62 15.68 11.05 -8.50
CA LYS A 62 15.97 12.30 -7.79
C LYS A 62 17.38 12.36 -7.19
N GLY A 63 18.24 11.37 -7.48
CA GLY A 63 19.61 11.32 -6.97
C GLY A 63 19.72 11.06 -5.47
N LYS A 64 18.67 10.54 -4.83
CA LYS A 64 18.62 10.33 -3.37
C LYS A 64 19.05 8.92 -2.99
N GLU A 65 19.85 8.81 -1.94
CA GLU A 65 20.31 7.52 -1.43
C GLU A 65 19.17 6.72 -0.78
N ILE A 66 19.19 5.41 -1.01
CA ILE A 66 18.22 4.48 -0.45
C ILE A 66 18.84 3.77 0.75
N ASN A 67 18.35 4.09 1.94
CA ASN A 67 18.83 3.52 3.19
C ASN A 67 17.78 2.63 3.86
N PHE A 68 18.22 1.48 4.35
CA PHE A 68 17.41 0.54 5.13
C PHE A 68 18.13 0.18 6.42
N VAL A 69 17.37 0.01 7.49
CA VAL A 69 17.85 -0.55 8.76
C VAL A 69 16.85 -1.59 9.22
N GLU A 70 17.33 -2.80 9.52
CA GLU A 70 16.46 -3.94 9.92
C GLU A 70 15.29 -4.20 8.95
N GLY A 71 15.53 -4.01 7.65
CA GLY A 71 14.52 -4.19 6.61
C GLY A 71 13.50 -3.04 6.49
N LEU A 72 13.60 -2.01 7.34
CA LEU A 72 12.74 -0.81 7.28
C LEU A 72 13.46 0.33 6.57
N ARG A 73 12.75 1.02 5.68
CA ARG A 73 13.29 2.18 4.96
C ARG A 73 13.49 3.36 5.92
N VAL A 74 14.67 3.94 5.92
CA VAL A 74 14.91 5.24 6.57
C VAL A 74 14.20 6.30 5.75
N THR A 75 13.28 7.03 6.38
CA THR A 75 12.39 7.98 5.69
C THR A 75 12.50 9.34 6.36
N ASP A 76 13.16 10.27 5.67
CA ASP A 76 13.18 11.71 6.00
C ASP A 76 12.00 12.45 5.33
N GLU A 77 11.94 13.78 5.47
CA GLU A 77 10.88 14.63 4.89
C GLU A 77 10.76 14.49 3.39
N GLU A 78 11.87 14.66 2.66
CA GLU A 78 11.88 14.52 1.22
C GLU A 78 11.56 13.08 0.76
N THR A 79 12.05 12.06 1.49
CA THR A 79 11.71 10.66 1.20
C THR A 79 10.21 10.42 1.39
N MET A 80 9.59 11.03 2.40
CA MET A 80 8.15 10.90 2.63
C MET A 80 7.34 11.47 1.47
N GLU A 81 7.72 12.62 0.93
CA GLU A 81 7.08 13.20 -0.26
C GLU A 81 7.14 12.25 -1.46
N ILE A 82 8.31 11.63 -1.69
CA ILE A 82 8.49 10.63 -2.74
C ILE A 82 7.58 9.42 -2.49
N ILE A 83 7.53 8.92 -1.25
CA ILE A 83 6.66 7.79 -0.89
C ILE A 83 5.19 8.09 -1.16
N LEU A 84 4.71 9.28 -0.75
CA LEU A 84 3.33 9.70 -0.96
C LEU A 84 3.03 9.81 -2.47
N ALA A 85 3.91 10.43 -3.24
CA ALA A 85 3.77 10.53 -4.69
C ALA A 85 3.75 9.14 -5.36
N SER A 86 4.64 8.23 -4.98
CA SER A 86 4.67 6.87 -5.51
C SER A 86 3.40 6.09 -5.14
N LEU A 87 3.06 6.04 -3.85
CA LEU A 87 2.01 5.14 -3.37
C LEU A 87 0.62 5.68 -3.64
N LEU A 88 0.36 6.95 -3.35
CA LEU A 88 -0.96 7.56 -3.50
C LEU A 88 -1.16 8.13 -4.90
N GLY A 89 -0.11 8.67 -5.52
CA GLY A 89 -0.18 9.29 -6.85
C GLY A 89 -0.14 8.30 -8.00
N TRP A 90 0.53 7.16 -7.84
CA TRP A 90 0.74 6.22 -8.94
C TRP A 90 0.26 4.79 -8.65
N VAL A 91 0.79 4.15 -7.61
CA VAL A 91 0.52 2.73 -7.37
C VAL A 91 -0.95 2.47 -7.03
N ASN A 92 -1.51 3.22 -6.09
CA ASN A 92 -2.89 3.05 -5.66
C ASN A 92 -3.88 3.26 -6.82
N PRO A 93 -3.82 4.38 -7.59
CA PRO A 93 -4.67 4.57 -8.76
C PRO A 93 -4.51 3.47 -9.82
N THR A 94 -3.29 2.98 -10.06
CA THR A 94 -3.02 1.92 -11.04
C THR A 94 -3.75 0.62 -10.66
N ILE A 95 -3.61 0.17 -9.41
CA ILE A 95 -4.30 -1.03 -8.92
C ILE A 95 -5.82 -0.84 -8.97
N THR A 96 -6.32 0.30 -8.46
CA THR A 96 -7.76 0.60 -8.47
C THR A 96 -8.33 0.62 -9.89
N CYS A 97 -7.62 1.22 -10.84
CA CYS A 97 -8.02 1.24 -12.25
C CYS A 97 -8.12 -0.17 -12.83
N LEU A 98 -7.11 -1.02 -12.62
CA LEU A 98 -7.12 -2.40 -13.12
C LEU A 98 -8.23 -3.25 -12.50
N LEU A 99 -8.42 -3.17 -11.18
CA LEU A 99 -9.53 -3.85 -10.51
C LEU A 99 -10.89 -3.41 -11.05
N ASN A 100 -11.06 -2.11 -11.33
CA ASN A 100 -12.27 -1.58 -11.93
C ASN A 100 -12.47 -2.07 -13.37
N LYS A 101 -11.40 -2.12 -14.19
CA LYS A 101 -11.45 -2.70 -15.53
C LYS A 101 -11.87 -4.17 -15.51
N CYS A 102 -11.46 -4.93 -14.49
CA CYS A 102 -11.86 -6.32 -14.28
C CYS A 102 -13.25 -6.49 -13.63
N GLY A 103 -13.98 -5.40 -13.34
CA GLY A 103 -15.35 -5.45 -12.81
C GLY A 103 -15.47 -5.57 -11.28
N ALA A 104 -14.37 -5.43 -10.53
CA ALA A 104 -14.38 -5.56 -9.06
C ALA A 104 -14.94 -4.33 -8.31
N ARG A 105 -15.24 -3.21 -8.99
CA ARG A 105 -15.75 -1.95 -8.42
C ARG A 105 -14.97 -1.49 -7.16
N ALA A 106 -13.66 -1.29 -7.33
CA ALA A 106 -12.74 -0.88 -6.27
C ALA A 106 -12.72 0.65 -6.06
N ILE A 107 -12.49 1.05 -4.80
CA ILE A 107 -12.16 2.42 -4.39
C ILE A 107 -10.75 2.39 -3.78
N GLY A 108 -9.89 3.30 -4.24
CA GLY A 108 -8.56 3.50 -3.69
C GLY A 108 -8.62 4.39 -2.45
N LEU A 109 -8.09 3.90 -1.32
CA LEU A 109 -7.99 4.64 -0.07
C LEU A 109 -6.56 4.57 0.47
N SER A 110 -6.22 5.55 1.28
CA SER A 110 -5.02 5.65 2.09
C SER A 110 -5.37 5.58 3.58
N GLY A 111 -4.35 5.46 4.43
CA GLY A 111 -4.55 5.44 5.88
C GLY A 111 -5.13 6.75 6.45
N VAL A 112 -4.94 7.88 5.78
CA VAL A 112 -5.42 9.19 6.28
C VAL A 112 -6.89 9.44 5.97
N ASP A 113 -7.45 8.75 4.97
CA ASP A 113 -8.83 8.93 4.54
C ASP A 113 -9.79 8.50 5.67
N GLY A 114 -10.58 9.45 6.16
CA GLY A 114 -11.47 9.23 7.31
C GLY A 114 -10.75 8.84 8.61
N GLY A 115 -9.42 8.98 8.69
CA GLY A 115 -8.63 8.49 9.81
C GLY A 115 -8.59 6.96 9.93
N LEU A 116 -8.68 6.25 8.79
CA LEU A 116 -8.72 4.78 8.71
C LEU A 116 -7.56 4.10 9.45
N VAL A 117 -6.36 4.68 9.38
CA VAL A 117 -5.16 4.19 10.05
C VAL A 117 -4.48 5.34 10.79
N ARG A 118 -4.23 5.14 12.08
CA ARG A 118 -3.37 6.02 12.89
C ARG A 118 -1.99 5.39 13.02
N ALA A 119 -0.96 6.14 12.64
CA ALA A 119 0.42 5.69 12.77
C ALA A 119 1.12 6.43 13.91
N SER A 120 2.02 5.73 14.58
CA SER A 120 3.01 6.32 15.49
C SER A 120 4.40 5.99 14.97
N ARG A 121 5.38 6.85 15.27
CA ARG A 121 6.79 6.57 14.93
C ARG A 121 7.19 5.19 15.47
N HIS A 122 7.78 4.36 14.61
CA HIS A 122 8.24 3.03 15.01
C HIS A 122 9.31 3.17 16.11
N LYS A 123 9.19 2.36 17.17
CA LYS A 123 10.12 2.44 18.31
C LYS A 123 11.52 2.06 17.82
N HIS A 124 12.48 2.93 18.13
CA HIS A 124 13.88 2.94 17.72
C HIS A 124 14.43 1.67 17.07
N ILE A 125 14.85 1.80 15.80
CA ILE A 125 15.93 1.00 15.25
C ILE A 125 17.25 1.57 15.79
N ARG A 126 18.18 0.73 16.27
CA ARG A 126 19.49 1.21 16.78
C ARG A 126 20.22 1.97 15.65
N GLY A 127 20.68 3.20 15.93
CA GLY A 127 21.55 3.97 15.02
C GLY A 127 20.87 4.97 14.06
N GLY A 128 19.55 5.13 14.06
CA GLY A 128 18.87 6.11 13.20
C GLY A 128 19.01 7.58 13.68
N PRO A 129 19.09 8.57 12.76
CA PRO A 129 19.18 9.99 13.13
C PRO A 129 17.99 10.46 13.96
N ARG A 130 18.25 11.19 15.05
CA ARG A 130 17.23 11.80 15.92
C ARG A 130 16.56 12.97 15.19
N SER A 131 15.50 12.73 14.43
CA SER A 131 14.68 13.82 13.85
C SER A 131 13.47 14.16 14.75
N ARG A 132 13.03 15.43 14.68
CA ARG A 132 11.93 16.00 15.48
C ARG A 132 10.61 15.21 15.28
N PRO A 133 9.67 15.27 16.24
CA PRO A 133 8.36 14.63 16.09
C PRO A 133 7.62 15.17 14.86
N TRP A 134 7.18 14.28 13.98
CA TRP A 134 6.31 14.63 12.87
C TRP A 134 4.91 14.98 13.35
N LEU A 135 4.24 15.84 12.59
CA LEU A 135 2.87 16.37 12.77
C LEU A 135 1.74 15.32 12.68
N CYS A 136 1.99 14.04 13.00
CA CYS A 136 0.93 13.08 13.31
C CYS A 136 0.90 12.85 14.82
N GLY A 137 0.57 13.92 15.54
CA GLY A 137 0.59 13.97 16.99
C GLY A 137 0.82 15.40 17.43
N ARG A 138 -0.26 16.18 17.52
CA ARG A 138 -0.23 17.39 18.34
C ARG A 138 0.36 16.98 19.69
N ARG A 139 1.38 17.70 20.16
CA ARG A 139 1.52 17.90 21.60
C ARG A 139 0.28 18.68 22.02
N GLN A 140 -0.71 17.98 22.56
CA GLN A 140 -1.62 18.60 23.51
C GLN A 140 -0.83 18.65 24.82
N GLY A 141 -0.22 19.80 25.10
CA GLY A 141 -0.05 20.24 26.48
C GLY A 141 -1.31 21.00 26.88
N ASP A 142 -1.65 20.95 28.16
CA ASP A 142 -2.56 21.88 28.84
C ASP A 142 -4.01 21.99 28.34
N ARG A 143 -4.80 20.96 28.69
CA ARG A 143 -6.08 21.01 29.42
C ARG A 143 -7.00 19.85 29.03
#